data_AF-A0A1X9Y083-F1
#
_entry.id   AF-A0A1X9Y083-F1
#
_cell.length_a   1.000
_cell.length_b   1.000
_cell.length_c   1.000
_cell.angle_alpha   90.00
_cell.angle_beta   90.00
_cell.angle_gamma   90.00
#
_symmetry.space_group_name_H-M   'P 1'
#
loop_
_entity.id
_entity.type
_entity.pdbx_description
1 polymer ?
#
loop_
_entity_poly.entity_id
_entity_poly.type
_entity_poly.pdbx_seq_one_letter_code
_entity_poly.pdbx_strand_id
1 'polypeptide(L)'
;SLFIDSQHRTPGNLRAFVQATIRSIRTGKSSDVRFSSTEKIEAVPMITKKMEYSYKDGQDYVFTDPENYETVTLNADLVGDAK
;
A
#
# COMPACT_ATOMS: atom_id res chain seq x y z
N SER A 1 3.42 0.17 1.00
CA SER A 1 2.89 1.44 1.53
C SER A 1 2.53 2.34 0.35
N LEU A 2 1.50 3.17 0.47
CA LEU A 2 1.03 4.09 -0.56
C LEU A 2 1.78 5.43 -0.44
N PHE A 3 2.35 5.90 -1.55
CA PHE A 3 2.91 7.25 -1.64
C PHE A 3 1.75 8.26 -1.73
N ILE A 4 1.73 9.27 -0.85
CA ILE A 4 0.66 10.27 -0.82
C ILE A 4 1.12 11.58 -1.46
N ASP A 5 2.26 12.11 -1.03
CA ASP A 5 2.77 13.40 -1.50
C ASP A 5 4.27 13.54 -1.18
N SER A 6 4.98 14.44 -1.87
CA SER A 6 6.37 14.80 -1.56
C SER A 6 6.67 16.29 -1.69
N GLN A 7 7.48 16.81 -0.76
CA GLN A 7 8.01 18.17 -0.79
C GLN A 7 9.54 18.17 -0.87
N HIS A 8 10.06 18.86 -1.87
CA HIS A 8 11.48 19.18 -1.95
C HIS A 8 11.80 20.38 -1.04
N ARG A 9 12.78 20.22 -0.15
CA ARG A 9 13.21 21.26 0.80
C ARG A 9 14.70 21.52 0.64
N THR A 10 15.05 22.80 0.52
CA THR A 10 16.42 23.33 0.54
C THR A 10 16.56 24.25 1.75
N PRO A 11 16.93 23.74 2.95
CA PRO A 11 17.24 24.59 4.08
C PRO A 11 18.56 25.30 3.79
N GLY A 12 18.61 26.64 3.89
CA GLY A 12 19.71 27.46 3.34
C GLY A 12 21.14 26.94 3.57
N ASN A 13 21.48 26.41 4.76
CA ASN A 13 22.81 25.89 5.10
C ASN A 13 22.96 24.35 5.09
N LEU A 14 21.94 23.59 4.66
CA LEU A 14 21.95 22.13 4.68
C LEU A 14 21.70 21.55 3.29
N ARG A 15 22.13 20.30 3.08
CA ARG A 15 21.84 19.58 1.84
C ARG A 15 20.32 19.44 1.64
N ALA A 16 19.90 19.62 0.39
CA ALA A 16 18.52 19.45 -0.02
C ALA A 16 18.03 18.02 0.29
N PHE A 17 16.74 17.89 0.62
CA PHE A 17 16.10 16.59 0.84
C PHE A 17 14.66 16.61 0.33
N VAL A 18 14.13 15.41 0.05
CA VAL A 18 12.72 15.20 -0.27
C VAL A 18 12.04 14.60 0.95
N GLN A 19 11.00 15.25 1.46
CA GLN A 19 10.13 14.66 2.48
C GLN A 19 8.90 14.11 1.80
N ALA A 20 8.63 12.81 1.94
CA ALA A 20 7.41 12.19 1.42
C ALA A 20 6.54 11.67 2.56
N THR A 21 5.24 11.82 2.41
CA THR A 21 4.26 11.19 3.30
C THR A 21 3.86 9.85 2.69
N ILE A 22 4.04 8.80 3.46
CA ILE A 22 3.77 7.42 3.06
C ILE A 22 2.72 6.84 4.00
N ARG A 23 1.68 6.19 3.46
CA ARG A 23 0.66 5.49 4.24
C ARG A 23 0.83 3.98 4.16
N SER A 24 0.87 3.31 5.30
CA SER A 24 0.83 1.85 5.34
C SER A 24 -0.55 1.35 4.90
N ILE A 25 -0.58 0.48 3.90
CA ILE A 25 -1.83 -0.10 3.39
C ILE A 25 -2.42 -1.08 4.41
N ARG A 26 -1.57 -1.81 5.15
CA ARG A 26 -1.99 -2.76 6.18
C ARG A 26 -2.58 -2.08 7.42
N THR A 27 -2.02 -0.95 7.85
CA THR A 27 -2.41 -0.34 9.14
C THR A 27 -3.11 1.01 9.01
N GLY A 28 -3.23 1.55 7.79
CA GLY A 28 -3.76 2.89 7.54
C GLY A 28 -2.88 4.05 8.05
N LYS A 29 -1.85 3.78 8.85
CA LYS A 29 -0.99 4.80 9.46
C LYS A 29 -0.12 5.50 8.42
N SER A 30 -0.09 6.82 8.49
CA SER A 30 0.83 7.64 7.70
C SER A 30 2.12 7.92 8.47
N SER A 31 3.24 8.00 7.76
CA SER A 31 4.56 8.37 8.27
C SER A 31 5.26 9.30 7.28
N ASP A 32 6.01 10.27 7.80
CA ASP A 32 6.86 11.14 6.99
C ASP A 32 8.27 10.56 6.91
N VAL A 33 8.76 10.39 5.68
CA VAL A 33 10.10 9.86 5.39
C VAL A 33 10.91 10.91 4.66
N ARG A 34 12.16 11.13 5.10
CA ARG A 34 13.11 12.05 4.45
C ARG A 34 14.10 11.26 3.62
N PHE A 35 14.13 11.55 2.33
CA PHE A 35 15.05 10.98 1.37
C PHE A 35 16.14 11.99 1.03
N SER A 36 17.38 11.53 1.02
CA SER A 36 18.47 12.33 0.46
C SER A 36 18.39 12.36 -1.07
N SER A 37 18.91 13.40 -1.72
CA SER A 37 18.87 13.53 -3.19
C SER A 37 19.59 12.40 -3.96
N THR A 38 20.38 11.58 -3.28
CA THR A 38 21.15 10.46 -3.84
C THR A 38 20.52 9.09 -3.57
N GLU A 39 19.44 9.02 -2.80
CA GLU A 39 18.81 7.76 -2.42
C GLU A 39 17.91 7.25 -3.54
N LYS A 40 18.17 6.02 -4.01
CA LYS A 40 17.29 5.34 -4.97
C LYS A 40 16.13 4.72 -4.22
N ILE A 41 14.91 5.09 -4.61
CA ILE A 41 13.68 4.52 -4.06
C ILE A 41 13.17 3.47 -5.04
N GLU A 42 12.93 2.26 -4.55
CA GLU A 42 12.24 1.21 -5.29
C GLU A 42 10.74 1.35 -5.08
N ALA A 43 10.03 1.77 -6.13
CA ALA A 43 8.58 1.84 -6.13
C ALA A 43 8.01 0.48 -6.54
N VAL A 44 7.26 -0.16 -5.63
CA VAL A 44 6.50 -1.37 -5.96
C VAL A 44 5.12 -0.93 -6.48
N PRO A 45 4.75 -1.25 -7.73
CA PRO A 45 3.42 -0.93 -8.24
C PRO A 45 2.36 -1.70 -7.46
N MET A 46 1.33 -0.99 -7.01
CA MET A 46 0.16 -1.60 -6.39
C MET A 46 -0.89 -1.86 -7.45
N ILE A 47 -1.47 -3.06 -7.45
CA ILE A 47 -2.58 -3.43 -8.33
C ILE A 47 -3.83 -3.60 -7.46
N THR A 48 -4.88 -2.85 -7.78
CA THR A 48 -6.20 -3.03 -7.19
C THR A 48 -7.08 -3.76 -8.20
N LYS A 49 -7.63 -4.90 -7.79
CA LYS A 49 -8.51 -5.72 -8.63
C LYS A 49 -9.88 -5.85 -7.97
N LYS A 50 -10.94 -5.70 -8.76
CA LYS A 50 -12.29 -5.97 -8.29
C LYS A 50 -12.49 -7.48 -8.31
N MET A 51 -12.84 -8.05 -7.16
CA MET A 51 -13.10 -9.48 -7.01
C MET A 51 -14.49 -9.67 -6.42
N GLU A 52 -15.13 -10.79 -6.74
CA GLU A 52 -16.42 -11.17 -6.20
C GLU A 52 -16.25 -12.13 -5.02
N TYR A 53 -16.86 -11.80 -3.89
CA TYR A 53 -16.91 -12.72 -2.77
C TYR A 53 -17.71 -13.97 -3.15
N SER A 54 -17.13 -15.15 -2.93
CA SER A 54 -17.73 -16.43 -3.28
C SER A 54 -18.31 -17.13 -2.05
N TYR A 55 -17.46 -17.56 -1.12
CA TYR A 55 -17.89 -18.21 0.12
C TYR A 55 -16.80 -18.12 1.21
N LYS A 56 -17.16 -18.56 2.42
CA LYS A 56 -16.24 -18.67 3.55
C LYS A 56 -15.78 -20.12 3.67
N ASP A 57 -14.47 -20.35 3.73
CA ASP A 57 -13.87 -21.67 3.98
C ASP A 57 -13.23 -21.68 5.37
N GLY A 58 -13.94 -22.24 6.36
CA GLY A 58 -13.53 -22.20 7.76
C GLY A 58 -13.40 -20.77 8.30
N GLN A 59 -12.16 -20.30 8.45
CA GLN A 59 -11.84 -18.92 8.86
C GLN A 59 -11.40 -18.02 7.70
N ASP A 60 -11.20 -18.57 6.51
CA ASP A 60 -10.74 -17.82 5.36
C ASP A 60 -11.92 -17.44 4.44
N TYR A 61 -11.70 -16.45 3.59
CA TYR A 61 -12.67 -15.90 2.66
C TYR A 61 -12.19 -16.12 1.22
N VAL A 62 -13.03 -16.71 0.39
CA VAL A 62 -12.71 -17.00 -1.01
C VAL A 62 -13.33 -15.93 -1.90
N PHE A 63 -12.50 -15.38 -2.79
CA PHE A 63 -12.87 -14.38 -3.79
C PHE A 63 -12.54 -14.90 -5.19
N THR A 64 -13.36 -14.56 -6.18
CA THR A 64 -13.19 -14.98 -7.57
C THR A 64 -13.08 -13.74 -8.46
N ASP A 65 -12.17 -13.76 -9.43
CA ASP A 65 -12.12 -12.76 -10.49
C ASP A 65 -13.24 -13.03 -11.51
N PRO A 66 -14.16 -12.08 -11.76
CA PRO A 66 -15.21 -12.26 -12.76
C PRO A 66 -14.69 -12.32 -14.21
N GLU A 67 -13.47 -11.85 -14.48
CA GLU A 67 -12.93 -11.82 -15.85
C GLU A 67 -12.30 -13.17 -16.25
N ASN A 68 -11.47 -13.75 -15.38
CA ASN A 68 -10.71 -14.96 -15.68
C ASN A 68 -11.03 -16.16 -14.78
N TYR A 69 -11.95 -16.01 -13.82
CA TYR A 69 -12.38 -17.04 -12.86
C TYR A 69 -11.26 -17.57 -11.95
N GLU A 70 -10.14 -16.85 -11.84
CA GLU A 70 -9.11 -17.16 -10.84
C GLU A 70 -9.65 -16.91 -9.43
N THR A 71 -9.33 -17.81 -8.51
CA THR A 71 -9.77 -17.73 -7.13
C THR A 71 -8.60 -17.36 -6.22
N VAL A 72 -8.89 -16.55 -5.21
CA VAL A 72 -7.95 -16.13 -4.18
C VAL A 72 -8.59 -16.36 -2.82
N THR A 73 -7.85 -16.99 -1.92
CA THR A 73 -8.28 -17.21 -0.54
C THR A 73 -7.54 -16.22 0.36
N LEU A 74 -8.29 -15.46 1.15
CA LEU A 74 -7.77 -14.46 2.08
C LEU A 74 -8.10 -14.83 3.51
N ASN A 75 -7.12 -14.72 4.40
CA ASN A 75 -7.35 -14.93 5.82
C ASN A 75 -8.20 -13.81 6.44
N ALA A 76 -8.97 -14.14 7.48
CA ALA A 76 -9.82 -13.19 8.21
C ALA A 76 -9.07 -11.93 8.67
N ASP A 77 -7.79 -12.05 9.05
CA ASP A 77 -6.98 -10.91 9.50
C ASP A 77 -6.77 -9.87 8.39
N LEU A 78 -6.72 -10.29 7.12
CA LEU A 78 -6.55 -9.40 5.97
C LEU A 78 -7.86 -8.74 5.52
N VAL A 79 -9.00 -9.36 5.82
CA VAL A 79 -10.34 -8.83 5.54
C VAL A 79 -10.82 -7.91 6.67
N GLY A 80 -10.41 -8.19 7.90
CA GLY A 80 -10.85 -7.48 9.11
C GLY A 80 -10.45 -6.01 9.20
N ASP A 81 -9.33 -5.61 8.59
CA ASP A 81 -8.87 -4.22 8.55
C ASP A 81 -9.71 -3.31 7.62
N ALA A 82 -10.65 -3.87 6.86
CA ALA A 82 -11.48 -3.15 5.89
C ALA A 82 -12.97 -3.02 6.31
N LYS A 83 -13.33 -3.38 7.54
CA LYS A 83 -14.67 -3.17 8.09
C LYS A 83 -14.89 -1.76 8.63
#